data_AF-A0A0W1AMI8-F1
#
_entry.id   AF-A0A0W1AMI8-F1
#
_cell.length_a   1.000
_cell.length_b   1.000
_cell.length_c   1.000
_cell.angle_alpha   90.00
_cell.angle_beta   90.00
_cell.angle_gamma   90.00
#
_symmetry.space_group_name_H-M   'P 1'
#
loop_
_entity.id
_entity.type
_entity.pdbx_description
1 polymer ?
#
loop_
_entity_poly.entity_id
_entity_poly.type
_entity_poly.pdbx_seq_one_letter_code
_entity_poly.pdbx_strand_id
1 'polypeptide(L)' 'MVNFKVLYDACVLYPAPLRDLLMQLATCDLYRAKWSERIHREWIRNVLKNRPDLNIDTLEKIRVNMNKSVLDC' A
#
# COMPACT_ATOMS: atom_id res chain seq x y z
N MET A 1 -12.17 4.56 18.95
CA MET A 1 -11.36 4.92 17.77
C MET A 1 -9.90 4.64 18.08
N VAL A 2 -9.26 3.70 17.36
CA VAL A 2 -7.84 3.39 17.56
C VAL A 2 -6.98 4.61 17.21
N ASN A 3 -6.19 5.10 18.18
CA ASN A 3 -5.24 6.21 17.98
C ASN A 3 -3.85 5.70 17.54
N PHE A 4 -3.76 4.42 17.18
CA PHE A 4 -2.50 3.79 16.78
C PHE A 4 -2.31 3.93 15.27
N LYS A 5 -1.27 4.69 14.88
CA LYS A 5 -0.91 4.94 13.48
C LYS A 5 0.30 4.10 13.12
N VAL A 6 0.24 3.42 11.98
CA VAL A 6 1.33 2.59 11.46
C VAL A 6 1.75 3.14 10.10
N LEU A 7 3.02 3.52 9.99
CA LEU A 7 3.62 3.91 8.72
C LEU A 7 4.11 2.65 8.00
N TYR A 8 3.59 2.38 6.81
CA TYR A 8 4.11 1.31 5.95
C TYR A 8 5.32 1.76 5.18
N ASP A 9 6.31 0.87 5.08
CA ASP A 9 7.46 1.04 4.21
C ASP A 9 7.25 0.39 2.83
N ALA A 10 8.03 0.78 1.82
CA ALA A 10 7.97 0.18 0.50
C ALA A 10 8.27 -1.32 0.53
N CYS A 11 9.13 -1.80 1.44
CA CYS A 11 9.48 -3.20 1.56
C CYS A 11 8.28 -4.09 1.93
N VAL A 12 7.32 -3.58 2.71
CA VAL A 12 6.14 -4.35 3.12
C VAL A 12 4.99 -4.24 2.12
N LEU A 13 4.99 -3.19 1.28
CA LEU A 13 4.01 -2.99 0.20
C LEU A 13 4.39 -3.66 -1.12
N TYR A 14 5.67 -4.00 -1.30
CA TYR A 14 6.20 -4.63 -2.49
C TYR A 14 5.60 -6.02 -2.76
N PRO A 15 5.58 -6.98 -1.81
CA PRO A 15 4.96 -8.28 -2.04
C PRO A 15 3.44 -8.15 -1.97
N ALA A 16 2.76 -8.53 -3.04
CA ALA A 16 1.30 -8.43 -3.12
C ALA A 16 0.55 -9.12 -1.95
N PRO A 17 0.93 -10.32 -1.48
CA PRO A 17 0.24 -10.97 -0.36
C PRO A 17 0.39 -10.21 0.97
N LEU A 18 1.59 -9.68 1.24
CA LEU A 18 1.83 -8.93 2.48
C LEU A 18 1.09 -7.60 2.48
N ARG A 19 1.11 -6.90 1.34
CA ARG A 19 0.32 -5.68 1.14
C ARG A 19 -1.16 -5.94 1.40
N ASP A 20 -1.72 -7.00 0.82
CA ASP A 20 -3.15 -7.32 0.95
C ASP A 20 -3.53 -7.61 2.41
N LEU A 21 -2.74 -8.45 3.10
CA LEU A 21 -2.94 -8.73 4.52
C LEU A 21 -2.91 -7.46 5.37
N LEU A 22 -1.90 -6.62 5.19
CA LEU A 22 -1.76 -5.37 5.95
C LEU A 22 -2.92 -4.41 5.66
N MET A 23 -3.38 -4.33 4.41
CA MET A 23 -4.56 -3.52 4.07
C MET A 23 -5.83 -4.07 4.73
N GLN A 24 -6.05 -5.39 4.75
CA GLN A 24 -7.19 -6.00 5.43
C GLN A 24 -7.18 -5.68 6.94
N LEU A 25 -6.02 -5.79 7.60
CA LEU A 25 -5.88 -5.44 9.02
C LEU A 25 -6.21 -3.96 9.28
N ALA A 26 -5.80 -3.07 8.38
CA ALA A 26 -6.14 -1.64 8.46
C ALA A 26 -7.64 -1.38 8.26
N THR A 27 -8.32 -2.13 7.38
CA THR A 27 -9.77 -2.04 7.18
C THR A 27 -10.58 -2.63 8.34
N CYS A 28 -9.99 -3.52 9.14
CA CYS A 28 -10.59 -4.06 10.37
C CYS A 28 -10.45 -3.12 11.58
N ASP A 29 -10.05 -1.86 11.37
CA ASP A 29 -9.85 -0.85 12.43
C ASP A 29 -8.86 -1.29 13.54
N LEU A 30 -7.92 -2.20 13.22
CA LEU A 30 -6.87 -2.56 14.18
C LEU A 30 -5.86 -1.42 14.36
N TYR A 31 -5.63 -0.63 13.31
CA TYR A 31 -4.79 0.56 13.31
C TYR A 31 -5.05 1.42 12.08
N ARG A 32 -4.53 2.65 12.09
CA ARG A 32 -4.58 3.57 10.96
C ARG A 32 -3.31 3.46 10.13
N ALA A 33 -3.41 2.88 8.94
CA ALA A 33 -2.28 2.81 8.03
C ALA A 33 -1.96 4.19 7.44
N LYS A 34 -0.67 4.48 7.29
CA LYS A 34 -0.15 5.69 6.66
C LYS A 34 0.99 5.32 5.73
N TRP A 35 1.19 6.15 4.72
CA TRP A 35 2.29 6.04 3.77
C TRP A 35 2.52 7.40 3.13
N SER A 36 3.68 7.56 2.49
CA SER A 36 3.98 8.74 1.71
C SER A 36 3.91 8.43 0.22
N GLU A 37 3.76 9.48 -0.57
CA GLU A 37 3.93 9.44 -2.03
C GLU A 37 5.28 8.84 -2.46
N ARG A 38 6.33 9.04 -1.66
CA ARG A 38 7.65 8.46 -1.92
C ARG A 38 7.63 6.93 -1.76
N ILE A 39 6.99 6.43 -0.71
CA ILE A 39 6.82 5.00 -0.46
C ILE A 39 6.05 4.34 -1.60
N HIS A 40 4.98 4.96 -2.09
CA HIS A 40 4.23 4.47 -3.24
C HIS A 40 5.09 4.32 -4.49
N ARG A 41 5.81 5.38 -4.86
CA ARG A 41 6.69 5.34 -6.03
C ARG A 41 7.76 4.26 -5.90
N GLU A 42 8.31 4.07 -4.71
CA GLU A 42 9.38 3.10 -4.49
C GLU A 42 8.91 1.67 -4.71
N TRP A 43 7.81 1.23 -4.09
CA TRP A 43 7.35 -0.15 -4.28
C TRP A 43 6.84 -0.39 -5.70
N ILE A 44 6.14 0.58 -6.32
CA ILE A 44 5.68 0.47 -7.71
C ILE A 44 6.87 0.32 -8.67
N ARG A 45 7.88 1.18 -8.53
CA ARG A 45 9.10 1.11 -9.36
C ARG A 45 9.82 -0.22 -9.19
N ASN A 46 9.98 -0.69 -7.95
CA ASN A 46 10.66 -1.95 -7.69
C ASN A 46 9.86 -3.16 -8.23
N VAL A 47 8.53 -3.13 -8.15
CA VAL A 47 7.66 -4.17 -8.75
C VAL A 47 7.82 -4.20 -10.26
N LEU A 48 7.74 -3.06 -10.95
CA LEU A 48 7.93 -2.98 -12.40
C LEU A 48 9.33 -3.42 -12.84
N LYS A 49 10.35 -3.13 -12.04
CA LYS A 49 11.72 -3.59 -12.31
C LYS A 49 11.85 -5.11 -12.28
N ASN A 50 11.19 -5.77 -11.33
CA ASN A 50 11.30 -7.22 -11.13
C ASN A 50 10.23 -8.01 -11.90
N ARG A 51 9.15 -7.35 -12.32
CA ARG A 51 8.05 -7.90 -13.11
C ARG A 51 7.66 -6.93 -14.23
N PRO A 52 8.47 -6.85 -15.30
CA PRO A 52 8.20 -5.96 -16.42
C PRO A 52 6.95 -6.37 -17.23
N ASP A 53 6.39 -7.56 -16.98
CA ASP A 53 5.13 -8.04 -17.51
C ASP A 53 3.89 -7.31 -16.95
N LEU A 54 4.04 -6.60 -15.82
CA LEU A 54 2.94 -5.89 -15.18
C LEU A 54 2.72 -4.50 -15.79
N ASN A 55 1.45 -4.14 -15.97
CA ASN A 55 1.08 -2.80 -16.40
C ASN A 55 1.11 -1.81 -15.21
N ILE A 56 1.82 -0.69 -15.40
CA ILE A 56 1.87 0.44 -14.46
C ILE A 56 0.48 0.99 -14.10
N ASP A 57 -0.45 1.02 -15.05
CA ASP A 57 -1.81 1.53 -14.82
C ASP A 57 -2.56 0.67 -13.78
N THR A 58 -2.29 -0.63 -13.76
CA THR A 58 -2.87 -1.55 -12.76
C THR A 58 -2.32 -1.24 -11.38
N LEU A 59 -1.01 -0.96 -11.26
CA LEU A 59 -0.39 -0.63 -9.97
C LEU A 59 -0.84 0.73 -9.44
N GLU A 60 -1.02 1.72 -10.32
CA GLU A 60 -1.59 3.02 -9.95
C GLU A 60 -3.06 2.90 -9.50
N LYS A 61 -3.87 2.05 -10.15
CA LYS A 61 -5.23 1.75 -9.67
C LYS A 61 -5.21 1.15 -8.27
N ILE A 62 -4.29 0.22 -8.00
CA ILE A 62 -4.14 -0.37 -6.65
C ILE A 62 -3.79 0.72 -5.63
N ARG A 63 -2.85 1.61 -5.94
CA ARG A 63 -2.51 2.75 -5.09
C ARG A 63 -3.71 3.65 -4.80
N VAL A 64 -4.49 4.01 -5.81
CA VAL A 64 -5.69 4.83 -5.65
C VAL A 64 -6.71 4.12 -4.75
N ASN A 65 -6.88 2.81 -4.91
CA ASN A 65 -7.77 2.03 -4.06
C ASN A 65 -7.27 1.99 -2.61
N MET A 66 -5.97 1.81 -2.38
CA MET A 66 -5.39 1.87 -1.03
C MET A 66 -5.70 3.20 -0.34
N ASN A 67 -5.54 4.32 -1.04
CA ASN A 67 -5.84 5.67 -0.51
C ASN A 67 -7.33 5.85 -0.18
N LYS A 68 -8.23 5.19 -0.90
CA LYS A 68 -9.67 5.24 -0.63
C LYS A 68 -10.10 4.34 0.51
N SER A 69 -9.41 3.21 0.70
CA SER A 69 -9.77 2.19 1.69
C SER A 69 -9.37 2.56 3.12
N VAL A 70 -8.47 3.52 3.31
CA VAL A 70 -8.05 3.97 4.64
C VAL A 70 -8.69 5.30 4.97
N LEU A 71 -9.40 5.34 6.10
CA LEU A 71 -10.00 6.56 6.66
C LEU A 71 -8.89 7.56 7.00
N ASP A 72 -9.08 8.82 6.58
CA ASP A 72 -8.14 9.94 6.74
C ASP A 72 -6.78 9.71 6.06
N CYS A 73 -6.68 9.44 4.75
CA CYS A 73 -5.38 9.37 4.07
C CYS A 73 -4.67 10.75 4.02
#